data_AF-A0A4Y8CEB1-F1
#
_entry.id   AF-A0A4Y8CEB1-F1
#
_cell.length_a   1.000
_cell.length_b   1.000
_cell.length_c   1.000
_cell.angle_alpha   90.00
_cell.angle_beta   90.00
_cell.angle_gamma   90.00
#
_symmetry.space_group_name_H-M   'P 1'
#
loop_
_entity.id
_entity.type
_entity.pdbx_description
1 polymer ?
#
loop_
_entity_poly.entity_id
_entity_poly.type
_entity_poly.pdbx_seq_one_letter_code
_entity_poly.pdbx_strand_id
1 'polypeptide(L)'
;VGDYDQSIYAFNGADINIIGGFKDRFKDAKIFSLNKNYRSSRSILALANKVILNNERLYPKELIVTRNDEFKAPSLLTFEELFDQYQNIAKMILTSGVSLEEIAVIFRNNSSADGVEVALREQGIASVRKGSGSFFESLEVKAFSSMLALVVNPKDIMAFIHLVQYTKGVGGVLAKEIFDALLKLGHGNLIKGFLDPDKNVNLQNHQKRNYQLGLFADLEELASETRFKFESEFDAHPILRLSKINDLCARNLEKIYLFLKKAMEIKHSLTLVNLICENSFYREICEELATKRATNKAGQVDLLRK
;
A
#
# COMPACT_ATOMS: atom_id res chain seq x y z
N VAL A 1 19.41 -18.98 -26.37
CA VAL A 1 20.23 -19.23 -25.16
C VAL A 1 19.28 -19.40 -23.99
N GLY A 2 19.50 -20.37 -23.12
CA GLY A 2 18.64 -20.59 -21.96
C GLY A 2 19.22 -21.69 -21.06
N ASP A 3 18.64 -21.82 -19.88
CA ASP A 3 18.99 -22.85 -18.91
C ASP A 3 17.71 -23.54 -18.44
N TYR A 4 17.59 -24.84 -18.72
CA TYR A 4 16.40 -25.61 -18.36
C TYR A 4 16.26 -25.75 -16.83
N ASP A 5 17.37 -25.77 -16.08
CA ASP A 5 17.37 -25.80 -14.61
C ASP A 5 16.80 -24.51 -14.00
N GLN A 6 16.68 -23.43 -14.79
CA GLN A 6 16.19 -22.11 -14.35
C GLN A 6 14.77 -21.82 -14.87
N SER A 7 14.06 -22.81 -15.42
CA SER A 7 12.69 -22.64 -15.87
C SER A 7 11.71 -22.61 -14.68
N ILE A 8 11.33 -21.41 -14.24
CA ILE A 8 10.44 -21.20 -13.08
C ILE A 8 9.04 -20.67 -13.45
N TYR A 9 8.75 -20.50 -14.74
CA TYR A 9 7.50 -19.90 -15.24
C TYR A 9 6.49 -20.91 -15.80
N ALA A 10 6.58 -22.19 -15.41
CA ALA A 10 5.65 -23.23 -15.87
C ALA A 10 4.18 -22.90 -15.56
N PHE A 11 3.91 -22.24 -14.43
CA PHE A 11 2.57 -21.77 -14.05
C PHE A 11 1.99 -20.72 -15.03
N ASN A 12 2.84 -20.06 -15.83
CA ASN A 12 2.44 -19.13 -16.90
C ASN A 12 2.52 -19.78 -18.29
N GLY A 13 2.54 -21.12 -18.37
CA GLY A 13 2.56 -21.87 -19.63
C GLY A 13 3.94 -22.04 -20.26
N ALA A 14 5.03 -21.78 -19.54
CA ALA A 14 6.36 -22.08 -20.06
C ALA A 14 6.60 -23.59 -20.15
N ASP A 15 7.02 -24.07 -21.32
CA ASP A 15 7.33 -25.49 -21.57
C ASP A 15 8.85 -25.71 -21.70
N ILE A 16 9.40 -26.53 -20.80
CA ILE A 16 10.82 -26.90 -20.76
C ILE A 16 11.25 -27.73 -21.99
N ASN A 17 10.30 -28.42 -22.64
CA ASN A 17 10.59 -29.22 -23.83
C ASN A 17 11.00 -28.34 -25.03
N ILE A 18 10.68 -27.05 -25.02
CA ILE A 18 11.09 -26.12 -26.09
C ILE A 18 12.62 -26.04 -26.19
N ILE A 19 13.31 -25.95 -25.05
CA ILE A 19 14.78 -25.95 -25.04
C ILE A 19 15.34 -27.37 -25.11
N GLY A 20 14.66 -28.34 -24.51
CA GLY A 20 15.07 -29.75 -24.55
C GLY A 20 15.11 -30.31 -25.97
N GLY A 21 14.05 -30.13 -26.75
CA GLY A 21 13.93 -30.63 -28.12
C GLY A 21 14.60 -29.77 -29.19
N PHE A 22 15.39 -28.75 -28.82
CA PHE A 22 15.97 -27.80 -29.78
C PHE A 22 16.84 -28.50 -30.82
N LYS A 23 17.65 -29.49 -30.40
CA LYS A 23 18.53 -30.28 -31.26
C LYS A 23 17.76 -31.06 -32.32
N ASP A 24 16.63 -31.65 -31.92
CA ASP A 24 15.82 -32.49 -32.80
C ASP A 24 15.01 -31.65 -33.80
N ARG A 25 14.57 -30.46 -33.35
CA ARG A 25 13.84 -29.51 -34.19
C ARG A 25 14.71 -28.84 -35.25
N PHE A 26 15.97 -28.56 -34.92
CA PHE A 26 16.92 -27.88 -35.83
C PHE A 26 18.17 -28.73 -36.03
N LYS A 27 18.10 -29.65 -37.01
CA LYS A 27 19.15 -30.65 -37.26
C LYS A 27 20.54 -30.07 -37.56
N ASP A 28 20.61 -28.87 -38.15
CA ASP A 28 21.86 -28.20 -38.49
C ASP A 28 22.37 -27.22 -37.40
N ALA A 29 21.70 -27.17 -36.24
CA ALA A 29 22.06 -26.24 -35.19
C ALA A 29 23.35 -26.63 -34.47
N LYS A 30 24.22 -25.65 -34.21
CA LYS A 30 25.38 -25.80 -33.33
C LYS A 30 25.00 -25.51 -31.89
N ILE A 31 25.29 -26.46 -31.00
CA ILE A 31 25.02 -26.32 -29.57
C ILE A 31 26.34 -25.98 -28.87
N PHE A 32 26.33 -24.89 -28.12
CA PHE A 32 27.47 -24.46 -27.30
C PHE A 32 27.06 -24.48 -25.83
N SER A 33 27.72 -25.34 -25.05
CA SER A 33 27.49 -25.46 -23.61
C SER A 33 28.48 -24.59 -22.83
N LEU A 34 27.94 -23.71 -21.98
CA LEU A 34 28.74 -22.83 -21.13
C LEU A 34 28.78 -23.39 -19.71
N ASN A 35 29.86 -24.10 -19.41
CA ASN A 35 29.98 -24.84 -18.14
C ASN A 35 30.75 -24.07 -17.07
N LYS A 36 31.35 -22.92 -17.39
CA LYS A 36 32.15 -22.14 -16.44
C LYS A 36 31.29 -21.12 -15.70
N ASN A 37 31.24 -21.20 -14.37
CA ASN A 37 30.55 -20.24 -13.51
C ASN A 37 31.53 -19.18 -12.98
N TYR A 38 31.31 -17.94 -13.38
CA TYR A 38 32.12 -16.78 -12.98
C TYR A 38 31.48 -15.94 -11.87
N ARG A 39 30.25 -16.29 -11.42
CA ARG A 39 29.47 -15.47 -10.48
C ARG A 39 29.71 -15.88 -9.04
N SER A 40 29.54 -17.17 -8.76
CA SER A 40 29.41 -17.71 -7.40
C SER A 40 30.71 -18.34 -6.90
N SER A 41 30.89 -18.35 -5.58
CA SER A 41 31.98 -19.07 -4.94
C SER A 41 31.82 -20.59 -5.05
N ARG A 42 32.89 -21.33 -4.74
CA ARG A 42 32.86 -22.80 -4.69
C ARG A 42 31.83 -23.32 -3.68
N SER A 43 31.73 -22.70 -2.51
CA SER A 43 30.79 -23.12 -1.46
C SER A 43 29.33 -22.92 -1.86
N ILE A 44 28.99 -21.81 -2.51
CA ILE A 44 27.64 -21.56 -3.03
C ILE A 44 27.30 -22.52 -4.17
N LEU A 45 28.21 -22.72 -5.13
CA LEU A 45 27.96 -23.59 -6.27
C LEU A 45 27.82 -25.06 -5.86
N ALA A 46 28.61 -25.52 -4.88
CA ALA A 46 28.50 -26.86 -4.34
C ALA A 46 27.12 -27.13 -3.73
N LEU A 47 26.58 -26.16 -2.96
CA LEU A 47 25.23 -26.27 -2.41
C LEU A 47 24.17 -26.32 -3.53
N ALA A 48 24.25 -25.41 -4.51
CA ALA A 48 23.32 -25.38 -5.64
C ALA A 48 23.32 -26.70 -6.43
N ASN A 49 24.51 -27.24 -6.71
CA ASN A 49 24.67 -28.53 -7.39
C ASN A 49 24.05 -29.68 -6.58
N LYS A 50 24.22 -29.69 -5.26
CA LYS A 50 23.62 -30.72 -4.40
C LYS A 50 22.09 -30.69 -4.42
N VAL A 51 21.48 -29.49 -4.48
CA VAL A 51 20.02 -29.34 -4.54
C VAL A 51 19.48 -29.80 -5.90
N ILE A 52 20.07 -29.35 -7.01
CA ILE A 52 19.55 -29.62 -8.36
C ILE A 52 19.69 -31.10 -8.79
N LEU A 53 20.59 -31.87 -8.16
CA LEU A 53 20.75 -33.31 -8.44
C LEU A 53 19.52 -34.14 -8.03
N ASN A 54 18.62 -33.61 -7.21
CA ASN A 54 17.39 -34.30 -6.84
C ASN A 54 16.31 -34.21 -7.94
N ASN A 55 16.49 -33.38 -8.97
CA ASN A 55 15.56 -33.26 -10.08
C ASN A 55 15.96 -34.20 -11.22
N GLU A 56 14.95 -34.76 -11.90
CA GLU A 56 15.19 -35.48 -13.16
C GLU A 56 15.77 -34.53 -14.20
N ARG A 57 16.87 -34.94 -14.84
CA ARG A 57 17.58 -34.12 -15.82
C ARG A 57 17.36 -34.63 -17.23
N LEU A 58 17.03 -33.71 -18.11
CA LEU A 58 16.99 -33.94 -19.56
C LEU A 58 18.40 -34.18 -20.13
N TYR A 59 19.43 -33.52 -19.57
CA TYR A 59 20.83 -33.63 -20.01
C TYR A 59 21.82 -33.58 -18.84
N PRO A 60 22.98 -34.27 -18.93
CA PRO A 60 24.06 -34.11 -17.97
C PRO A 60 24.66 -32.70 -18.09
N LYS A 61 24.81 -32.02 -16.96
CA LYS A 61 25.34 -30.66 -16.88
C LYS A 61 26.19 -30.51 -15.62
N GLU A 62 27.41 -30.03 -15.79
CA GLU A 62 28.33 -29.77 -14.70
C GLU A 62 28.85 -28.34 -14.80
N LEU A 63 28.75 -27.59 -13.71
CA LEU A 63 29.25 -26.23 -13.62
C LEU A 63 30.61 -26.23 -12.90
N ILE A 64 31.62 -25.70 -13.57
CA ILE A 64 33.00 -25.55 -13.09
C ILE A 64 33.13 -24.15 -12.48
N VAL A 65 33.58 -24.07 -11.23
CA VAL A 65 33.88 -22.81 -10.55
C VAL A 65 35.14 -22.20 -11.16
N THR A 66 35.12 -20.90 -11.50
CA THR A 66 36.32 -20.17 -11.94
C THR A 66 36.84 -19.16 -10.93
N ARG A 67 36.06 -18.84 -9.90
CA ARG A 67 36.50 -17.96 -8.79
C ARG A 67 37.41 -18.73 -7.83
N ASN A 68 38.49 -18.07 -7.41
CA ASN A 68 39.46 -18.61 -6.46
C ASN A 68 39.29 -18.08 -5.03
N ASP A 69 38.40 -17.09 -4.84
CA ASP A 69 38.15 -16.49 -3.53
C ASP A 69 37.47 -17.48 -2.57
N GLU A 70 37.96 -17.54 -1.33
CA GLU A 70 37.32 -18.30 -0.26
C GLU A 70 36.28 -17.44 0.46
N PHE A 71 35.01 -17.79 0.26
CA PHE A 71 33.89 -17.19 0.97
C PHE A 71 33.29 -18.17 1.97
N LYS A 72 32.75 -17.64 3.08
CA LYS A 72 32.00 -18.41 4.07
C LYS A 72 30.89 -19.21 3.39
N ALA A 73 30.72 -20.46 3.81
CA ALA A 73 29.65 -21.31 3.28
C ALA A 73 28.26 -20.76 3.64
N PRO A 74 27.24 -20.97 2.77
CA PRO A 74 25.87 -20.64 3.11
C PRO A 74 25.44 -21.30 4.42
N SER A 75 24.73 -20.55 5.25
CA SER A 75 24.24 -21.02 6.55
C SER A 75 22.71 -21.04 6.53
N LEU A 76 22.12 -22.09 7.11
CA LEU A 76 20.69 -22.15 7.37
C LEU A 76 20.45 -21.70 8.81
N LEU A 77 19.64 -20.65 8.98
CA LEU A 77 19.19 -20.19 10.28
C LEU A 77 17.71 -20.54 10.42
N THR A 78 17.35 -21.11 11.57
CA THR A 78 15.98 -21.50 11.90
C THR A 78 15.48 -20.66 13.06
N PHE A 79 14.25 -20.18 12.95
CA PHE A 79 13.60 -19.35 13.96
C PHE A 79 12.24 -19.98 14.26
N GLU A 80 11.77 -19.83 15.51
CA GLU A 80 10.44 -20.27 15.91
C GLU A 80 9.38 -19.30 15.39
N GLU A 81 9.65 -18.00 15.49
CA GLU A 81 8.74 -16.93 15.09
C GLU A 81 9.26 -16.13 13.88
N LEU A 82 8.34 -15.72 13.01
CA LEU A 82 8.66 -14.91 11.83
C LEU A 82 9.24 -13.54 12.21
N PHE A 83 8.75 -12.95 13.30
CA PHE A 83 9.24 -11.67 13.79
C PHE A 83 10.74 -11.73 14.13
N ASP A 84 11.17 -12.79 14.82
CA ASP A 84 12.58 -13.00 15.18
C ASP A 84 13.45 -13.20 13.93
N GLN A 85 12.93 -13.92 12.93
CA GLN A 85 13.59 -14.07 11.64
C GLN A 85 13.84 -12.71 10.98
N TYR A 86 12.82 -11.83 10.92
CA TYR A 86 12.94 -10.53 10.26
C TYR A 86 13.89 -9.58 11.01
N GLN A 87 13.81 -9.54 12.35
CA GLN A 87 14.74 -8.77 13.18
C GLN A 87 16.18 -9.27 13.00
N ASN A 88 16.37 -10.58 12.93
CA ASN A 88 17.70 -11.15 12.71
C ASN A 88 18.26 -10.79 11.32
N ILE A 89 17.44 -10.84 10.27
CA ILE A 89 17.84 -10.41 8.91
C ILE A 89 18.30 -8.95 8.94
N ALA A 90 17.51 -8.05 9.55
CA ALA A 90 17.87 -6.63 9.64
C ALA A 90 19.18 -6.43 10.42
N LYS A 91 19.35 -7.13 11.55
CA LYS A 91 20.58 -7.10 12.34
C LYS A 91 21.80 -7.61 11.57
N MET A 92 21.66 -8.69 10.81
CA MET A 92 22.74 -9.23 9.97
C MET A 92 23.16 -8.22 8.90
N ILE A 93 22.20 -7.56 8.26
CA ILE A 93 22.48 -6.53 7.25
C ILE A 93 23.22 -5.35 7.89
N LEU A 94 22.71 -4.84 9.00
CA LEU A 94 23.32 -3.71 9.73
C LEU A 94 24.77 -3.99 10.15
N THR A 95 25.05 -5.20 10.61
CA THR A 95 26.38 -5.59 11.14
C THR A 95 27.33 -6.17 10.09
N SER A 96 26.88 -6.34 8.84
CA SER A 96 27.66 -6.98 7.79
C SER A 96 28.89 -6.16 7.35
N GLY A 97 28.83 -4.83 7.46
CA GLY A 97 29.84 -3.92 6.90
C GLY A 97 29.86 -3.87 5.36
N VAL A 98 28.92 -4.54 4.69
CA VAL A 98 28.79 -4.58 3.22
C VAL A 98 27.89 -3.43 2.75
N SER A 99 28.17 -2.88 1.56
CA SER A 99 27.32 -1.85 0.97
C SER A 99 25.89 -2.37 0.77
N LEU A 100 24.88 -1.58 1.12
CA LEU A 100 23.47 -1.98 0.99
C LEU A 100 23.09 -2.33 -0.46
N GLU A 101 23.75 -1.73 -1.44
CA GLU A 101 23.54 -2.00 -2.86
C GLU A 101 24.00 -3.41 -3.30
N GLU A 102 24.87 -4.04 -2.51
CA GLU A 102 25.40 -5.39 -2.76
C GLU A 102 24.60 -6.48 -2.01
N ILE A 103 23.56 -6.08 -1.28
CA ILE A 103 22.72 -6.98 -0.48
C ILE A 103 21.34 -7.11 -1.14
N ALA A 104 20.89 -8.35 -1.31
CA ALA A 104 19.53 -8.66 -1.75
C ALA A 104 18.87 -9.65 -0.80
N VAL A 105 17.62 -9.37 -0.41
CA VAL A 105 16.76 -10.31 0.33
C VAL A 105 15.75 -10.88 -0.65
N ILE A 106 15.76 -12.19 -0.83
CA ILE A 106 14.88 -12.90 -1.77
C ILE A 106 13.88 -13.74 -0.98
N PHE A 107 12.60 -13.65 -1.36
CA PHE A 107 11.50 -14.34 -0.70
C PHE A 107 10.58 -14.99 -1.75
N ARG A 108 9.81 -16.00 -1.32
CA ARG A 108 8.90 -16.75 -2.19
C ARG A 108 7.58 -16.02 -2.47
N ASN A 109 7.04 -15.35 -1.45
CA ASN A 109 5.76 -14.67 -1.46
C ASN A 109 5.94 -13.19 -1.07
N ASN A 110 5.20 -12.28 -1.70
CA ASN A 110 5.31 -10.84 -1.45
C ASN A 110 4.95 -10.44 -0.01
N SER A 111 4.11 -11.22 0.68
CA SER A 111 3.75 -10.95 2.08
C SER A 111 4.95 -11.02 3.02
N SER A 112 5.98 -11.82 2.70
CA SER A 112 7.21 -11.89 3.51
C SER A 112 8.03 -10.60 3.43
N ALA A 113 7.85 -9.80 2.37
CA ALA A 113 8.56 -8.55 2.21
C ALA A 113 8.13 -7.50 3.23
N ASP A 114 6.87 -7.54 3.68
CA ASP A 114 6.31 -6.55 4.61
C ASP A 114 7.03 -6.61 5.96
N GLY A 115 7.17 -7.82 6.53
CA GLY A 115 7.89 -8.01 7.79
C GLY A 115 9.37 -7.65 7.72
N VAL A 116 10.04 -7.98 6.60
CA VAL A 116 11.43 -7.57 6.37
C VAL A 116 11.54 -6.05 6.27
N GLU A 117 10.65 -5.38 5.54
CA GLU A 117 10.67 -3.92 5.37
C GLU A 117 10.44 -3.18 6.69
N VAL A 118 9.52 -3.67 7.52
CA VAL A 118 9.29 -3.16 8.88
C VAL A 118 10.58 -3.29 9.71
N ALA A 119 11.17 -4.48 9.79
CA ALA A 119 12.39 -4.72 10.58
C ALA A 119 13.59 -3.87 10.10
N LEU A 120 13.76 -3.71 8.78
CA LEU A 120 14.79 -2.83 8.23
C LEU A 120 14.56 -1.36 8.61
N ARG A 121 13.30 -0.89 8.52
CA ARG A 121 12.94 0.49 8.84
C ARG A 121 13.12 0.82 10.32
N GLU A 122 12.77 -0.10 11.21
CA GLU A 122 12.99 0.04 12.66
C GLU A 122 14.48 0.24 13.01
N GLN A 123 15.37 -0.40 12.24
CA GLN A 123 16.82 -0.26 12.38
C GLN A 123 17.41 0.91 11.56
N GLY A 124 16.55 1.72 10.90
CA GLY A 124 16.99 2.84 10.06
C GLY A 124 17.71 2.44 8.77
N ILE A 125 17.54 1.20 8.31
CA ILE A 125 18.22 0.67 7.12
C ILE A 125 17.40 1.00 5.87
N ALA A 126 18.01 1.73 4.93
CA ALA A 126 17.39 2.03 3.65
C ALA A 126 17.20 0.75 2.81
N SER A 127 16.04 0.59 2.20
CA SER A 127 15.73 -0.56 1.34
C SER A 127 14.79 -0.18 0.20
N VAL A 128 14.85 -0.95 -0.89
CA VAL A 128 14.00 -0.77 -2.06
C VAL A 128 13.36 -2.10 -2.43
N ARG A 129 12.02 -2.12 -2.49
CA ARG A 129 11.26 -3.28 -2.95
C ARG A 129 11.17 -3.29 -4.48
N LYS A 130 11.47 -4.42 -5.13
CA LYS A 130 11.27 -4.61 -6.58
C LYS A 130 10.05 -5.51 -6.84
N GLY A 131 9.24 -5.15 -7.83
CA GLY A 131 8.11 -5.96 -8.33
C GLY A 131 6.75 -5.66 -7.70
N SER A 132 6.71 -4.99 -6.54
CA SER A 132 5.47 -4.49 -5.94
C SER A 132 5.73 -3.16 -5.21
N GLY A 133 4.70 -2.37 -4.97
CA GLY A 133 4.78 -1.19 -4.09
C GLY A 133 5.11 -1.60 -2.65
N SER A 134 5.63 -0.65 -1.87
CA SER A 134 5.87 -0.83 -0.43
C SER A 134 4.56 -1.04 0.32
N PHE A 135 4.60 -1.80 1.41
CA PHE A 135 3.46 -1.96 2.32
C PHE A 135 2.92 -0.61 2.80
N PHE A 136 3.82 0.28 3.21
CA PHE A 136 3.50 1.63 3.70
C PHE A 136 3.00 2.57 2.60
N GLU A 137 3.25 2.22 1.34
CA GLU A 137 2.72 2.97 0.20
C GLU A 137 1.29 2.57 -0.17
N SER A 138 0.80 1.43 0.35
CA SER A 138 -0.56 0.96 0.09
C SER A 138 -1.60 1.99 0.52
N LEU A 139 -2.66 2.08 -0.27
CA LEU A 139 -3.70 3.09 -0.07
C LEU A 139 -4.49 2.85 1.22
N GLU A 140 -4.66 1.59 1.62
CA GLU A 140 -5.29 1.21 2.89
C GLU A 140 -4.47 1.68 4.08
N VAL A 141 -3.16 1.38 4.08
CA VAL A 141 -2.26 1.80 5.17
C VAL A 141 -2.17 3.32 5.25
N LYS A 142 -2.19 4.03 4.11
CA LYS A 142 -2.25 5.50 4.08
C LYS A 142 -3.56 6.05 4.63
N ALA A 143 -4.71 5.46 4.28
CA ALA A 143 -6.01 5.87 4.82
C ALA A 143 -6.07 5.66 6.34
N PHE A 144 -5.63 4.48 6.80
CA PHE A 144 -5.52 4.15 8.22
C PHE A 144 -4.62 5.14 8.98
N SER A 145 -3.42 5.39 8.45
CA SER A 145 -2.46 6.33 9.04
C SER A 145 -2.98 7.76 9.04
N SER A 146 -3.75 8.15 8.02
CA SER A 146 -4.39 9.47 7.96
C SER A 146 -5.44 9.63 9.06
N MET A 147 -6.26 8.60 9.32
CA MET A 147 -7.21 8.65 10.44
C MET A 147 -6.52 8.79 11.79
N LEU A 148 -5.42 8.06 12.02
CA LEU A 148 -4.59 8.23 13.23
C LEU A 148 -3.99 9.64 13.31
N ALA A 149 -3.44 10.14 12.20
CA ALA A 149 -2.81 11.46 12.15
C ALA A 149 -3.79 12.58 12.49
N LEU A 150 -5.07 12.48 12.08
CA LEU A 150 -6.10 13.46 12.43
C LEU A 150 -6.41 13.51 13.94
N VAL A 151 -6.33 12.37 14.62
CA VAL A 151 -6.53 12.29 16.08
C VAL A 151 -5.33 12.91 16.82
N VAL A 152 -4.12 12.62 16.36
CA VAL A 152 -2.87 13.09 17.00
C VAL A 152 -2.57 14.56 16.68
N ASN A 153 -2.78 14.96 15.43
CA ASN A 153 -2.52 16.30 14.91
C ASN A 153 -3.75 16.84 14.15
N PRO A 154 -4.66 17.55 14.84
CA PRO A 154 -5.85 18.15 14.23
C PRO A 154 -5.57 19.22 13.17
N LYS A 155 -4.31 19.59 12.92
CA LYS A 155 -3.92 20.58 11.90
C LYS A 155 -3.32 19.93 10.65
N ASP A 156 -3.28 18.60 10.58
CA ASP A 156 -2.74 17.89 9.43
C ASP A 156 -3.71 17.92 8.24
N ILE A 157 -3.53 18.94 7.40
CA ILE A 157 -4.28 19.13 6.16
C ILE A 157 -4.06 17.99 5.16
N MET A 158 -2.86 17.39 5.12
CA MET A 158 -2.54 16.35 4.14
C MET A 158 -3.22 15.04 4.50
N ALA A 159 -3.20 14.67 5.79
CA ALA A 159 -3.97 13.53 6.29
C ALA A 159 -5.47 13.69 6.00
N PHE A 160 -6.02 14.90 6.23
CA PHE A 160 -7.43 15.16 5.95
C PHE A 160 -7.77 15.02 4.46
N ILE A 161 -6.98 15.66 3.60
CA ILE A 161 -7.20 15.62 2.15
C ILE A 161 -7.11 14.19 1.64
N HIS A 162 -6.07 13.43 2.01
CA HIS A 162 -5.91 12.04 1.60
C HIS A 162 -7.12 11.19 2.00
N LEU A 163 -7.61 11.34 3.23
CA LEU A 163 -8.74 10.58 3.74
C LEU A 163 -10.06 10.93 3.01
N VAL A 164 -10.36 12.22 2.85
CA VAL A 164 -11.64 12.66 2.27
C VAL A 164 -11.69 12.43 0.75
N GLN A 165 -10.54 12.44 0.06
CA GLN A 165 -10.44 12.18 -1.38
C GLN A 165 -10.89 10.77 -1.81
N TYR A 166 -10.96 9.81 -0.89
CA TYR A 166 -11.58 8.52 -1.19
C TYR A 166 -13.10 8.62 -1.43
N THR A 167 -13.72 9.74 -1.05
CA THR A 167 -15.13 10.01 -1.36
C THR A 167 -15.28 10.35 -2.84
N LYS A 168 -16.07 9.55 -3.56
CA LYS A 168 -16.39 9.80 -4.97
C LYS A 168 -17.00 11.20 -5.15
N GLY A 169 -16.42 11.96 -6.09
CA GLY A 169 -16.84 13.34 -6.38
C GLY A 169 -16.17 14.41 -5.51
N VAL A 170 -15.25 14.03 -4.61
CA VAL A 170 -14.47 14.98 -3.81
C VAL A 170 -13.01 14.99 -4.26
N GLY A 171 -12.60 16.06 -4.94
CA GLY A 171 -11.20 16.31 -5.31
C GLY A 171 -10.41 17.01 -4.19
N GLY A 172 -9.10 17.15 -4.37
CA GLY A 172 -8.23 17.80 -3.38
C GLY A 172 -8.57 19.26 -3.07
N VAL A 173 -9.08 20.00 -4.05
CA VAL A 173 -9.52 21.39 -3.85
C VAL A 173 -10.73 21.44 -2.91
N LEU A 174 -11.75 20.62 -3.16
CA LEU A 174 -12.93 20.56 -2.30
C LEU A 174 -12.60 20.02 -0.91
N ALA A 175 -11.75 19.00 -0.80
CA ALA A 175 -11.29 18.49 0.49
C ALA A 175 -10.55 19.57 1.30
N LYS A 176 -9.72 20.38 0.65
CA LYS A 176 -9.07 21.53 1.28
C LYS A 176 -10.08 22.60 1.72
N GLU A 177 -11.06 22.94 0.88
CA GLU A 177 -12.10 23.90 1.24
C GLU A 177 -12.89 23.44 2.48
N ILE A 178 -13.23 22.15 2.56
CA ILE A 178 -13.88 21.55 3.73
C ILE A 178 -12.98 21.64 4.96
N PHE A 179 -11.69 21.32 4.83
CA PHE A 179 -10.72 21.43 5.92
C PHE A 179 -10.61 22.86 6.46
N ASP A 180 -10.45 23.83 5.58
CA ASP A 180 -10.33 25.25 5.95
C ASP A 180 -11.63 25.75 6.62
N ALA A 181 -12.79 25.30 6.15
CA ALA A 181 -14.07 25.61 6.78
C ALA A 181 -14.19 25.02 8.19
N LEU A 182 -13.83 23.74 8.38
CA LEU A 182 -13.82 23.10 9.69
C LEU A 182 -12.82 23.74 10.65
N LEU A 183 -11.63 24.13 10.17
CA LEU A 183 -10.68 24.88 10.99
C LEU A 183 -11.25 26.24 11.42
N LYS A 184 -11.97 26.95 10.55
CA LYS A 184 -12.63 28.21 10.94
C LYS A 184 -13.69 27.98 12.02
N LEU A 185 -14.54 26.96 11.84
CA LEU A 185 -15.55 26.56 12.83
C LEU A 185 -14.94 26.19 14.19
N GLY A 186 -13.78 25.53 14.19
CA GLY A 186 -13.10 25.07 15.40
C GLY A 186 -12.01 26.00 15.94
N HIS A 187 -11.96 27.25 15.47
CA HIS A 187 -10.92 28.24 15.83
C HIS A 187 -9.47 27.70 15.69
N GLY A 188 -9.18 27.05 14.57
CA GLY A 188 -7.87 26.49 14.24
C GLY A 188 -7.63 25.06 14.75
N ASN A 189 -8.67 24.37 15.24
CA ASN A 189 -8.60 22.96 15.60
C ASN A 189 -9.69 22.17 14.87
N LEU A 190 -9.29 21.20 14.04
CA LEU A 190 -10.23 20.40 13.23
C LEU A 190 -11.20 19.58 14.07
N ILE A 191 -10.73 18.97 15.17
CA ILE A 191 -11.58 18.15 16.04
C ILE A 191 -12.66 19.01 16.68
N LYS A 192 -12.31 20.22 17.16
CA LYS A 192 -13.33 21.18 17.62
C LYS A 192 -14.26 21.58 16.47
N GLY A 193 -13.72 21.79 15.28
CA GLY A 193 -14.51 22.10 14.09
C GLY A 193 -15.56 21.05 13.72
N PHE A 194 -15.33 19.79 14.10
CA PHE A 194 -16.31 18.71 13.97
C PHE A 194 -17.23 18.57 15.19
N LEU A 195 -16.67 18.61 16.40
CA LEU A 195 -17.38 18.22 17.63
C LEU A 195 -18.10 19.40 18.32
N ASP A 196 -17.56 20.60 18.19
CA ASP A 196 -18.05 21.83 18.82
C ASP A 196 -17.84 23.04 17.88
N PRO A 197 -18.55 23.08 16.73
CA PRO A 197 -18.38 24.13 15.74
C PRO A 197 -18.99 25.47 16.18
N ASP A 198 -18.27 26.57 16.00
CA ASP A 198 -18.82 27.92 16.17
C ASP A 198 -19.86 28.23 15.09
N LYS A 199 -21.13 28.21 15.49
CA LYS A 199 -22.29 28.45 14.60
C LYS A 199 -22.38 29.89 14.09
N ASN A 200 -21.64 30.83 14.69
CA ASN A 200 -21.63 32.23 14.27
C ASN A 200 -20.69 32.48 13.07
N VAL A 201 -19.79 31.53 12.77
CA VAL A 201 -18.87 31.64 11.64
C VAL A 201 -19.64 31.48 10.34
N ASN A 202 -19.59 32.51 9.49
CA ASN A 202 -20.18 32.43 8.16
C ASN A 202 -19.26 31.65 7.20
N LEU A 203 -19.76 30.54 6.67
CA LEU A 203 -19.07 29.67 5.71
C LEU A 203 -19.38 30.02 4.25
N GLN A 204 -20.26 30.98 3.99
CA GLN A 204 -20.54 31.45 2.64
C GLN A 204 -19.32 32.17 2.08
N ASN A 205 -18.62 31.52 1.15
CA ASN A 205 -17.62 32.18 0.34
C ASN A 205 -18.34 33.13 -0.61
N HIS A 206 -18.16 34.45 -0.44
CA HIS A 206 -18.40 35.40 -1.51
C HIS A 206 -17.46 35.07 -2.67
N GLN A 207 -17.88 34.20 -3.58
CA GLN A 207 -17.19 34.09 -4.87
C GLN A 207 -17.21 35.49 -5.50
N LYS A 208 -16.04 35.98 -5.95
CA LYS A 208 -16.01 37.15 -6.84
C LYS A 208 -16.98 36.89 -7.97
N ARG A 209 -18.07 37.66 -8.04
CA ARG A 209 -19.09 37.57 -9.09
C ARG A 209 -18.39 37.71 -10.45
N ASN A 210 -18.17 36.59 -11.13
CA ASN A 210 -17.93 36.61 -12.56
C ASN A 210 -19.30 36.80 -13.21
N TYR A 211 -19.61 38.03 -13.58
CA TYR A 211 -20.89 38.49 -14.13
C TYR A 211 -21.34 37.76 -15.42
N GLN A 212 -20.54 36.82 -15.95
CA GLN A 212 -20.88 36.00 -17.11
C GLN A 212 -21.70 34.74 -16.79
N LEU A 213 -21.93 34.39 -15.51
CA LEU A 213 -22.67 33.19 -15.09
C LEU A 213 -24.00 33.49 -14.37
N GLY A 214 -24.60 34.65 -14.65
CA GLY A 214 -25.73 35.24 -13.92
C GLY A 214 -27.09 34.52 -13.97
N LEU A 215 -27.15 33.26 -14.41
CA LEU A 215 -28.39 32.46 -14.39
C LEU A 215 -28.29 31.17 -13.56
N PHE A 216 -27.08 30.67 -13.31
CA PHE A 216 -26.85 29.44 -12.55
C PHE A 216 -26.40 29.70 -11.10
N ALA A 217 -25.87 30.90 -10.81
CA ALA A 217 -25.48 31.28 -9.45
C ALA A 217 -26.69 31.43 -8.52
N ASP A 218 -27.81 31.95 -9.05
CA ASP A 218 -29.04 32.19 -8.27
C ASP A 218 -29.78 30.89 -7.90
N LEU A 219 -29.51 29.78 -8.60
CA LEU A 219 -30.07 28.46 -8.29
C LEU A 219 -29.36 27.77 -7.12
N GLU A 220 -28.09 28.10 -6.84
CA GLU A 220 -27.37 27.55 -5.68
C GLU A 220 -27.85 28.17 -4.35
N GLU A 221 -28.37 29.40 -4.39
CA GLU A 221 -28.83 30.15 -3.21
C GLU A 221 -30.17 29.63 -2.64
N LEU A 222 -30.92 28.84 -3.43
CA LEU A 222 -32.25 28.30 -3.11
C LEU A 222 -32.26 26.87 -2.54
N ALA A 223 -31.08 26.28 -2.28
CA ALA A 223 -31.00 24.93 -1.72
C ALA A 223 -31.35 24.92 -0.21
N SER A 224 -32.64 24.68 0.06
CA SER A 224 -33.33 24.39 1.33
C SER A 224 -32.48 24.09 2.56
N GLU A 225 -32.95 24.56 3.73
CA GLU A 225 -32.38 24.37 5.07
C GLU A 225 -32.21 22.90 5.54
N THR A 226 -32.56 21.90 4.72
CA THR A 226 -32.34 20.47 5.00
C THR A 226 -31.89 19.70 3.74
N ARG A 227 -30.68 19.99 3.22
CA ARG A 227 -30.10 19.27 2.05
C ARG A 227 -29.77 17.81 2.35
N PHE A 228 -29.52 17.48 3.61
CA PHE A 228 -29.16 16.14 4.08
C PHE A 228 -30.01 15.79 5.31
N LYS A 229 -30.14 14.50 5.61
CA LYS A 229 -30.83 14.00 6.80
C LYS A 229 -30.00 12.93 7.47
N PHE A 230 -29.68 13.16 8.73
CA PHE A 230 -28.88 12.29 9.59
C PHE A 230 -29.60 12.03 10.92
N GLU A 231 -29.39 10.85 11.50
CA GLU A 231 -29.93 10.51 12.84
C GLU A 231 -29.02 11.04 13.96
N SER A 232 -27.78 11.41 13.63
CA SER A 232 -26.81 11.92 14.58
C SER A 232 -26.91 13.44 14.76
N GLU A 233 -26.25 13.96 15.80
CA GLU A 233 -26.07 15.41 16.04
C GLU A 233 -25.42 16.15 14.86
N PHE A 234 -24.83 15.43 13.90
CA PHE A 234 -24.23 15.99 12.70
C PHE A 234 -25.26 16.59 11.73
N ASP A 235 -26.55 16.26 11.86
CA ASP A 235 -27.63 16.79 11.00
C ASP A 235 -27.68 18.33 10.96
N ALA A 236 -27.40 18.96 12.10
CA ALA A 236 -27.39 20.41 12.24
C ALA A 236 -25.99 21.04 12.04
N HIS A 237 -25.01 20.28 11.55
CA HIS A 237 -23.62 20.74 11.50
C HIS A 237 -23.43 21.85 10.43
N PRO A 238 -22.81 23.01 10.77
CA PRO A 238 -22.68 24.14 9.85
C PRO A 238 -21.97 23.80 8.52
N ILE A 239 -21.05 22.83 8.54
CA ILE A 239 -20.33 22.37 7.34
C ILE A 239 -21.25 21.93 6.20
N LEU A 240 -22.44 21.39 6.53
CA LEU A 240 -23.41 20.89 5.54
C LEU A 240 -24.01 22.01 4.67
N ARG A 241 -23.83 23.28 5.07
CA ARG A 241 -24.26 24.45 4.30
C ARG A 241 -23.38 24.74 3.08
N LEU A 242 -22.22 24.09 2.94
CA LEU A 242 -21.37 24.26 1.77
C LEU A 242 -22.04 23.71 0.50
N SER A 243 -22.27 24.58 -0.50
CA SER A 243 -23.00 24.23 -1.74
C SER A 243 -22.39 23.04 -2.49
N LYS A 244 -21.06 22.93 -2.50
CA LYS A 244 -20.29 21.91 -3.23
C LYS A 244 -20.30 20.51 -2.58
N ILE A 245 -20.81 20.35 -1.36
CA ILE A 245 -20.90 19.03 -0.70
C ILE A 245 -22.05 18.23 -1.32
N ASN A 246 -21.76 16.97 -1.71
CA ASN A 246 -22.75 16.01 -2.18
C ASN A 246 -23.18 15.05 -1.04
N ASP A 247 -24.23 14.25 -1.25
CA ASP A 247 -24.78 13.34 -0.22
C ASP A 247 -23.74 12.34 0.30
N LEU A 248 -22.93 11.76 -0.59
CA LEU A 248 -21.89 10.81 -0.21
C LEU A 248 -20.81 11.47 0.67
N CYS A 249 -20.40 12.69 0.33
CA CYS A 249 -19.46 13.48 1.11
C CYS A 249 -20.04 13.82 2.48
N ALA A 250 -21.30 14.25 2.56
CA ALA A 250 -21.97 14.53 3.82
C ALA A 250 -22.00 13.28 4.72
N ARG A 251 -22.37 12.10 4.18
CA ARG A 251 -22.34 10.81 4.91
C ARG A 251 -20.94 10.42 5.37
N ASN A 252 -19.92 10.60 4.55
CA ASN A 252 -18.55 10.25 4.93
C ASN A 252 -17.98 11.23 5.97
N LEU A 253 -18.36 12.51 5.91
CA LEU A 253 -18.04 13.48 6.97
C LEU A 253 -18.75 13.13 8.28
N GLU A 254 -19.98 12.65 8.25
CA GLU A 254 -20.67 12.12 9.44
C GLU A 254 -19.91 10.92 10.04
N LYS A 255 -19.46 9.96 9.21
CA LYS A 255 -18.66 8.82 9.67
C LYS A 255 -17.35 9.26 10.32
N ILE A 256 -16.71 10.31 9.80
CA ILE A 256 -15.51 10.92 10.41
C ILE A 256 -15.88 11.62 11.73
N TYR A 257 -16.98 12.37 11.78
CA TYR A 257 -17.49 12.99 13.01
C TYR A 257 -17.70 11.96 14.12
N LEU A 258 -18.43 10.88 13.84
CA LEU A 258 -18.71 9.80 14.80
C LEU A 258 -17.42 9.09 15.23
N PHE A 259 -16.47 8.92 14.31
CA PHE A 259 -15.14 8.39 14.63
C PHE A 259 -14.40 9.29 15.60
N LEU A 260 -14.28 10.59 15.30
CA LEU A 260 -13.56 11.54 16.15
C LEU A 260 -14.21 11.64 17.54
N LYS A 261 -15.55 11.66 17.62
CA LYS A 261 -16.28 11.69 18.89
C LYS A 261 -15.87 10.52 19.79
N LYS A 262 -15.83 9.30 19.24
CA LYS A 262 -15.38 8.10 19.97
C LYS A 262 -13.88 8.11 20.26
N ALA A 263 -13.06 8.54 19.30
CA ALA A 263 -11.60 8.52 19.41
C ALA A 263 -11.10 9.42 20.55
N MET A 264 -11.76 10.55 20.81
CA MET A 264 -11.40 11.47 21.90
C MET A 264 -11.63 10.90 23.30
N GLU A 265 -12.45 9.86 23.44
CA GLU A 265 -12.72 9.18 24.72
C GLU A 265 -11.73 8.03 25.00
N ILE A 266 -10.96 7.61 24.00
CA ILE A 266 -10.07 6.45 24.10
C ILE A 266 -8.74 6.83 24.77
N LYS A 267 -8.37 6.05 25.78
CA LYS A 267 -7.09 6.19 26.50
C LYS A 267 -6.01 5.20 26.06
N HIS A 268 -6.41 4.10 25.41
CA HIS A 268 -5.51 3.01 25.02
C HIS A 268 -5.33 2.95 23.50
N SER A 269 -4.08 2.89 23.05
CA SER A 269 -3.72 2.89 21.62
C SER A 269 -4.33 1.72 20.84
N LEU A 270 -4.37 0.53 21.43
CA LEU A 270 -4.97 -0.66 20.79
C LEU A 270 -6.46 -0.48 20.50
N THR A 271 -7.20 0.16 21.41
CA THR A 271 -8.63 0.45 21.21
C THR A 271 -8.85 1.44 20.07
N LEU A 272 -7.95 2.41 19.90
CA LEU A 272 -8.02 3.37 18.79
C LEU A 272 -7.77 2.68 17.44
N VAL A 273 -6.80 1.75 17.39
CA VAL A 273 -6.54 0.93 16.19
C VAL A 273 -7.77 0.12 15.82
N ASN A 274 -8.39 -0.56 16.79
CA ASN A 274 -9.61 -1.33 16.56
C ASN A 274 -10.77 -0.44 16.11
N LEU A 275 -10.93 0.76 16.70
CA LEU A 275 -11.95 1.73 16.30
C LEU A 275 -11.81 2.13 14.81
N ILE A 276 -10.57 2.30 14.32
CA ILE A 276 -10.33 2.60 12.90
C ILE A 276 -10.70 1.41 12.02
N CYS A 277 -10.28 0.20 12.40
CA CYS A 277 -10.63 -1.03 11.67
C CYS A 277 -12.16 -1.29 11.62
N GLU A 278 -12.88 -0.85 12.64
CA GLU A 278 -14.34 -0.95 12.73
C GLU A 278 -15.08 0.21 12.05
N ASN A 279 -14.38 1.30 11.73
CA ASN A 279 -14.99 2.45 11.11
C ASN A 279 -15.54 2.11 9.72
N SER A 280 -16.81 2.46 9.48
CA SER A 280 -17.50 2.16 8.22
C SER A 280 -16.85 2.83 7.01
N PHE A 281 -16.34 4.06 7.16
CA PHE A 281 -15.68 4.74 6.06
C PHE A 281 -14.37 4.06 5.68
N TYR A 282 -13.54 3.68 6.67
CA TYR A 282 -12.32 2.90 6.41
C TYR A 282 -12.63 1.55 5.76
N ARG A 283 -13.65 0.83 6.23
CA ARG A 283 -14.07 -0.45 5.63
C ARG A 283 -14.54 -0.29 4.19
N GLU A 284 -15.29 0.76 3.88
CA GLU A 284 -15.71 1.07 2.50
C GLU A 284 -14.51 1.36 1.58
N ILE A 285 -13.50 2.09 2.09
CA ILE A 285 -12.24 2.33 1.36
C ILE A 285 -11.54 1.00 1.04
N CYS A 286 -11.37 0.13 2.06
CA CYS A 286 -10.76 -1.18 1.88
C CYS A 286 -11.54 -2.05 0.88
N GLU A 287 -12.87 -2.05 0.98
CA GLU A 287 -13.75 -2.82 0.10
C GLU A 287 -13.68 -2.35 -1.36
N GLU A 288 -13.64 -1.03 -1.59
CA GLU A 288 -13.48 -0.46 -2.92
C GLU A 288 -12.11 -0.83 -3.53
N LEU A 289 -11.04 -0.75 -2.73
CA LEU A 289 -9.69 -1.08 -3.17
C LEU A 289 -9.52 -2.59 -3.44
N ALA A 290 -10.07 -3.45 -2.57
CA ALA A 290 -10.09 -4.89 -2.77
C ALA A 290 -10.86 -5.26 -4.04
N THR A 291 -12.04 -4.68 -4.24
CA THR A 291 -12.84 -4.86 -5.46
C THR A 291 -12.05 -4.44 -6.69
N LYS A 292 -11.42 -3.27 -6.70
CA LYS A 292 -10.57 -2.81 -7.82
C LYS A 292 -9.44 -3.78 -8.16
N ARG A 293 -8.80 -4.40 -7.16
CA ARG A 293 -7.72 -5.38 -7.37
C ARG A 293 -8.22 -6.73 -7.86
N ALA A 294 -9.43 -7.12 -7.48
CA ALA A 294 -10.07 -8.37 -7.88
C ALA A 294 -10.79 -8.28 -9.23
N THR A 295 -11.08 -7.07 -9.72
CA THR A 295 -11.69 -6.86 -11.04
C THR A 295 -10.70 -7.19 -12.15
N ASN A 296 -11.07 -8.12 -13.01
CA ASN A 296 -10.29 -8.49 -14.19
C ASN A 296 -10.49 -7.49 -15.34
N LYS A 297 -9.74 -7.66 -16.44
CA LYS A 297 -9.84 -6.79 -17.64
C LYS A 297 -11.23 -6.80 -18.30
N ALA A 298 -12.06 -7.81 -18.02
CA ALA A 298 -13.43 -7.93 -18.51
C ALA A 298 -14.46 -7.29 -17.56
N GLY A 299 -14.03 -6.65 -16.46
CA GLY A 299 -14.91 -6.00 -15.49
C GLY A 299 -15.57 -6.95 -14.49
N GLN A 300 -15.22 -8.23 -14.49
CA GLN A 300 -15.74 -9.22 -13.54
C GLN A 300 -14.86 -9.29 -12.29
N VAL A 301 -15.49 -9.35 -11.12
CA VAL A 301 -14.80 -9.44 -9.82
C VAL A 301 -14.53 -10.91 -9.48
N ASP A 302 -13.27 -11.27 -9.29
CA ASP A 302 -12.88 -12.57 -8.77
C ASP A 302 -13.02 -12.60 -7.23
N LEU A 303 -14.06 -13.26 -6.74
CA LEU A 303 -14.38 -13.31 -5.31
C LEU A 303 -13.38 -14.09 -4.47
N LEU A 304 -12.60 -15.01 -5.06
CA LEU A 304 -11.55 -15.73 -4.33
C LEU A 304 -10.31 -14.88 -4.14
N ARG A 305 -10.09 -13.93 -5.07
CA ARG A 305 -8.98 -12.99 -5.03
C ARG A 305 -9.27 -11.75 -4.19
N LYS A 306 -10.54 -11.37 -4.06
CA LYS A 306 -11.00 -10.22 -3.28
C LYS A 306 -10.84 -10.47 -1.78
#